data_AF-A0A2U8DKS7-F1
#
_entry.id   AF-A0A2U8DKS7-F1
#
_cell.length_a   1.000
_cell.length_b   1.000
_cell.length_c   1.000
_cell.angle_alpha   90.00
_cell.angle_beta   90.00
_cell.angle_gamma   90.00
#
_symmetry.space_group_name_H-M   'P 1'
#
loop_
_entity.id
_entity.type
_entity.pdbx_description
1 polymer ?
#
loop_
_entity_poly.entity_id
_entity_poly.type
_entity_poly.pdbx_seq_one_letter_code
_entity_poly.pdbx_strand_id
1 'polypeptide(L)'
;MEYTENFQKTFNKKSLKLVLTIYMICCIMSFICFSGMKLIGINNEITSTALVILGILVAIYGIVFYKCYKWVAAYDGDDSKALNITKTLTLAITYFQYLYLNFTMHLNSVWMIAIFFVILGALFFDIKMIIASIVLSALCIVIVFIHNPSILRYERLASGEICMTVVAVAITFTLLFIMVYIASKLLKSISKKEAEIKEENEQLLELFEKISEISNTILSSSENLSTAIAEQTSSLVKVSDATSLASQNSDEMLDKSNNNEAILHTLLNTNEIVVDKIKDSKNKINNLMEITEENQKSLNDTLAIILDIKDKIGNTFESTKDLEEKSAKVDEILNIIGNISEQTNLLALNASIEAARAGEYGKGFAVVADEIRKLSEDTKQSLDQASAIVTELKNKINIVQNQMSSNNKKSLEGNSIINETVSRINDMNKHLKSFNSNVVDISEASNTLFSQTENAVKFNKKISDITKNTISEYSTVAETISQNAAAGEEIEANINELKNIAKNMNKLVK
;
A
#
# COMPACT_ATOMS: atom_id res chain seq x y z
N MET A 1 -24.65 -56.84 20.23
CA MET A 1 -25.30 -57.96 20.95
C MET A 1 -26.81 -58.01 20.70
N GLU A 2 -27.50 -56.87 20.64
CA GLU A 2 -28.95 -56.79 20.37
C GLU A 2 -29.39 -57.39 19.01
N TYR A 3 -28.62 -57.16 17.94
CA TYR A 3 -28.92 -57.67 16.59
C TYR A 3 -28.83 -59.21 16.47
N THR A 4 -27.78 -59.78 17.08
CA THR A 4 -27.56 -61.24 17.18
C THR A 4 -28.73 -61.93 17.89
N GLU A 5 -29.29 -61.32 18.94
CA GLU A 5 -30.47 -61.87 19.60
C GLU A 5 -31.72 -61.76 18.73
N ASN A 6 -31.90 -60.65 18.02
CA ASN A 6 -33.09 -60.39 17.22
C ASN A 6 -33.22 -61.34 16.01
N PHE A 7 -32.10 -61.68 15.37
CA PHE A 7 -32.08 -62.64 14.25
C PHE A 7 -32.44 -64.06 14.71
N GLN A 8 -31.84 -64.52 15.81
CA GLN A 8 -32.13 -65.85 16.37
C GLN A 8 -33.59 -65.95 16.87
N LYS A 9 -34.13 -64.85 17.44
CA LYS A 9 -35.54 -64.75 17.83
C LYS A 9 -36.47 -64.78 16.61
N THR A 10 -36.15 -64.04 15.56
CA THR A 10 -36.93 -64.03 14.31
C THR A 10 -36.94 -65.38 13.61
N PHE A 11 -35.78 -66.05 13.57
CA PHE A 11 -35.65 -67.40 13.04
C PHE A 11 -36.45 -68.41 13.87
N ASN A 12 -36.37 -68.34 15.20
CA ASN A 12 -37.16 -69.18 16.10
C ASN A 12 -38.67 -68.91 15.98
N LYS A 13 -39.12 -67.67 15.77
CA LYS A 13 -40.52 -67.29 15.50
C LYS A 13 -41.01 -67.91 14.19
N LYS A 14 -40.19 -67.91 13.13
CA LYS A 14 -40.50 -68.60 11.86
C LYS A 14 -40.49 -70.12 11.99
N SER A 15 -39.53 -70.70 12.72
CA SER A 15 -39.45 -72.15 12.96
C SER A 15 -40.62 -72.66 13.80
N LEU A 16 -41.10 -71.88 14.77
CA LEU A 16 -42.20 -72.24 15.65
C LEU A 16 -43.46 -72.66 14.88
N LYS A 17 -43.85 -71.91 13.83
CA LYS A 17 -45.00 -72.27 12.98
C LYS A 17 -44.85 -73.65 12.37
N LEU A 18 -43.67 -73.93 11.84
CA LEU A 18 -43.33 -75.17 11.17
C LEU A 18 -43.35 -76.33 12.16
N VAL A 19 -42.74 -76.18 13.34
CA VAL A 19 -42.70 -77.24 14.36
C VAL A 19 -44.09 -77.58 14.90
N LEU A 20 -44.90 -76.57 15.23
CA LEU A 20 -46.27 -76.80 15.72
C LEU A 20 -47.15 -77.48 14.66
N THR A 21 -46.97 -77.13 13.39
CA THR A 21 -47.70 -77.74 12.27
C THR A 21 -47.31 -79.21 12.08
N ILE A 22 -46.00 -79.51 12.08
CA ILE A 22 -45.49 -80.88 11.98
C ILE A 22 -46.02 -81.73 13.14
N TYR A 23 -45.95 -81.21 14.36
CA TYR A 23 -46.45 -81.94 15.53
C TYR A 23 -47.94 -82.26 15.42
N MET A 24 -48.76 -81.28 15.01
CA MET A 24 -50.19 -81.51 14.81
C MET A 24 -50.50 -82.54 13.73
N ILE A 25 -49.78 -82.51 12.61
CA ILE A 25 -49.90 -83.53 11.57
C ILE A 25 -49.60 -84.93 12.15
N CYS A 26 -48.56 -85.05 12.97
CA CYS A 26 -48.18 -86.32 13.57
C CYS A 26 -49.21 -86.82 14.60
N CYS A 27 -49.80 -85.93 15.41
CA CYS A 27 -50.90 -86.28 16.32
C CYS A 27 -52.15 -86.77 15.57
N ILE A 28 -52.54 -86.09 14.48
CA ILE A 28 -53.68 -86.47 13.65
C ILE A 28 -53.42 -87.82 12.95
N MET A 29 -52.23 -88.00 12.38
CA MET A 29 -51.81 -89.26 11.78
C MET A 29 -51.82 -90.40 12.79
N SER A 30 -51.33 -90.17 14.01
CA SER A 30 -51.39 -91.16 15.08
C SER A 30 -52.83 -91.59 15.38
N PHE A 31 -53.76 -90.64 15.51
CA PHE A 31 -55.18 -90.95 15.72
C PHE A 31 -55.82 -91.74 14.57
N ILE A 32 -55.54 -91.34 13.32
CA ILE A 32 -56.06 -92.03 12.12
C ILE A 32 -55.52 -93.46 12.04
N CYS A 33 -54.21 -93.65 12.22
CA CYS A 33 -53.58 -94.96 12.17
C CYS A 33 -54.11 -95.90 13.24
N PHE A 34 -54.20 -95.47 14.51
CA PHE A 34 -54.71 -96.33 15.59
C PHE A 34 -56.20 -96.64 15.44
N SER A 35 -57.00 -95.69 14.93
CA SER A 35 -58.40 -95.94 14.60
C SER A 35 -58.56 -96.96 13.47
N GLY A 36 -57.71 -96.86 12.43
CA GLY A 36 -57.66 -97.82 11.33
C GLY A 36 -57.22 -99.22 11.76
N MET A 37 -56.19 -99.33 12.60
CA MET A 37 -55.72 -100.63 13.13
C MET A 37 -56.82 -101.37 13.90
N LYS A 38 -57.67 -100.65 14.62
CA LYS A 38 -58.82 -101.23 15.32
C LYS A 38 -59.93 -101.65 14.36
N LEU A 39 -60.24 -100.84 13.35
CA LEU A 39 -61.26 -101.18 12.33
C LEU A 39 -60.90 -102.43 11.53
N ILE A 40 -59.60 -102.65 11.26
CA ILE A 40 -59.11 -103.81 10.50
C ILE A 40 -58.90 -105.04 11.41
N GLY A 41 -58.99 -104.88 12.74
CA GLY A 41 -58.84 -105.98 13.71
C GLY A 41 -57.39 -106.44 13.94
N ILE A 42 -56.41 -105.62 13.56
CA ILE A 42 -54.96 -105.94 13.67
C ILE A 42 -54.48 -105.85 15.13
N ASN A 43 -55.16 -105.06 15.97
CA ASN A 43 -54.83 -104.95 17.39
C ASN A 43 -56.11 -104.82 18.24
N ASN A 44 -56.61 -105.96 18.74
CA ASN A 44 -57.84 -106.01 19.55
C ASN A 44 -57.66 -105.57 21.00
N GLU A 45 -56.42 -105.28 21.44
CA GLU A 45 -56.13 -104.80 22.79
C GLU A 45 -56.42 -103.29 22.96
N ILE A 46 -56.65 -102.56 21.87
CA ILE A 46 -56.98 -101.14 21.92
C ILE A 46 -58.45 -100.94 22.33
N THR A 47 -58.68 -100.44 23.55
CA THR A 47 -60.04 -100.16 24.06
C THR A 47 -60.72 -99.02 23.29
N SER A 48 -62.04 -99.07 23.09
CA SER A 48 -62.76 -98.00 22.36
C SER A 48 -62.70 -96.66 23.10
N THR A 49 -62.64 -96.71 24.42
CA THR A 49 -62.47 -95.55 25.31
C THR A 49 -61.13 -94.84 25.08
N ALA A 50 -60.05 -95.60 24.83
CA ALA A 50 -58.71 -95.08 24.56
C ALA A 50 -58.64 -94.21 23.30
N LEU A 51 -59.33 -94.64 22.24
CA LEU A 51 -59.39 -93.91 20.97
C LEU A 51 -60.22 -92.62 21.09
N VAL A 52 -61.35 -92.67 21.81
CA VAL A 52 -62.16 -91.47 22.06
C VAL A 52 -61.36 -90.43 22.84
N ILE A 53 -60.65 -90.85 23.90
CA ILE A 53 -59.78 -89.95 24.69
C ILE A 53 -58.62 -89.43 23.82
N LEU A 54 -58.01 -90.25 22.97
CA LEU A 54 -56.97 -89.81 22.03
C LEU A 54 -57.50 -88.71 21.08
N GLY A 55 -58.70 -88.88 20.53
CA GLY A 55 -59.33 -87.88 19.66
C GLY A 55 -59.59 -86.55 20.38
N ILE A 56 -60.06 -86.61 21.63
CA ILE A 56 -60.26 -85.42 22.48
C ILE A 56 -58.91 -84.72 22.74
N LEU A 57 -57.87 -85.47 23.08
CA LEU A 57 -56.53 -84.93 23.31
C LEU A 57 -55.96 -84.23 22.06
N VAL A 58 -56.10 -84.84 20.87
CA VAL A 58 -55.66 -84.22 19.61
C VAL A 58 -56.39 -82.90 19.34
N ALA A 59 -57.70 -82.83 19.60
CA ALA A 59 -58.46 -81.59 19.48
C ALA A 59 -58.01 -80.51 20.48
N ILE A 60 -57.75 -80.89 21.73
CA ILE A 60 -57.21 -79.98 22.77
C ILE A 60 -55.84 -79.46 22.32
N TYR A 61 -54.94 -80.32 21.86
CA TYR A 61 -53.62 -79.92 21.38
C TYR A 61 -53.70 -78.95 20.21
N GLY A 62 -54.63 -79.16 19.27
CA GLY A 62 -54.88 -78.23 18.17
C GLY A 62 -55.27 -76.83 18.64
N ILE A 63 -56.19 -76.73 19.60
CA ILE A 63 -56.61 -75.44 20.18
C ILE A 63 -55.46 -74.77 20.91
N VAL A 64 -54.71 -75.55 21.70
CA VAL A 64 -53.59 -75.06 22.50
C VAL A 64 -52.46 -74.55 21.61
N PHE A 65 -52.02 -75.31 20.61
CA PHE A 65 -50.97 -74.86 19.70
C PHE A 65 -51.39 -73.69 18.82
N TYR A 66 -52.66 -73.64 18.38
CA TYR A 66 -53.17 -72.47 17.67
C TYR A 66 -53.11 -71.21 18.52
N LYS A 67 -53.52 -71.30 19.80
CA LYS A 67 -53.40 -70.19 20.76
C LYS A 67 -51.94 -69.80 21.00
N CYS A 68 -51.04 -70.77 21.21
CA CYS A 68 -49.62 -70.51 21.42
C CYS A 68 -48.97 -69.86 20.19
N TYR A 69 -49.25 -70.35 18.97
CA TYR A 69 -48.76 -69.73 17.74
C TYR A 69 -49.25 -68.29 17.59
N LYS A 70 -50.55 -68.06 17.81
CA LYS A 70 -51.13 -66.71 17.71
C LYS A 70 -50.55 -65.77 18.76
N TRP A 71 -50.28 -66.25 19.98
CA TRP A 71 -49.66 -65.46 21.04
C TRP A 71 -48.24 -65.01 20.67
N VAL A 72 -47.42 -65.91 20.13
CA VAL A 72 -46.06 -65.57 19.67
C VAL A 72 -46.07 -64.74 18.37
N ALA A 73 -47.07 -64.92 17.51
CA ALA A 73 -47.20 -64.17 16.26
C ALA A 73 -47.70 -62.73 16.45
N ALA A 74 -48.66 -62.50 17.36
CA ALA A 74 -49.28 -61.21 17.61
C ALA A 74 -48.39 -60.20 18.35
N TYR A 75 -47.34 -60.68 19.01
CA TYR A 75 -46.33 -59.83 19.62
C TYR A 75 -45.16 -59.64 18.66
N ASP A 76 -44.97 -58.42 18.18
CA ASP A 76 -43.76 -57.99 17.47
C ASP A 76 -42.67 -57.43 18.41
N GLY A 77 -42.97 -57.30 19.71
CA GLY A 77 -42.01 -56.98 20.75
C GLY A 77 -41.27 -58.20 21.32
N ASP A 78 -40.11 -57.95 21.93
CA ASP A 78 -39.14 -58.90 22.46
C ASP A 78 -39.61 -59.70 23.70
N ASP A 79 -40.77 -60.36 23.61
CA ASP A 79 -41.27 -61.19 24.69
C ASP A 79 -40.71 -62.62 24.58
N SER A 80 -39.42 -62.77 24.92
CA SER A 80 -38.73 -64.06 25.06
C SER A 80 -39.50 -65.05 25.96
N LYS A 81 -40.39 -64.54 26.81
CA LYS A 81 -41.27 -65.30 27.70
C LYS A 81 -42.33 -66.09 26.93
N ALA A 82 -43.01 -65.48 25.94
CA ALA A 82 -44.06 -66.14 25.17
C ALA A 82 -43.50 -67.31 24.34
N LEU A 83 -42.33 -67.12 23.72
CA LEU A 83 -41.64 -68.16 22.96
C LEU A 83 -41.16 -69.31 23.88
N ASN A 84 -40.56 -68.99 25.02
CA ASN A 84 -40.07 -69.99 25.97
C ASN A 84 -41.22 -70.78 26.62
N ILE A 85 -42.33 -70.12 26.98
CA ILE A 85 -43.52 -70.80 27.50
C ILE A 85 -44.10 -71.73 26.44
N THR A 86 -44.19 -71.28 25.18
CA THR A 86 -44.68 -72.12 24.08
C THR A 86 -43.80 -73.35 23.86
N LYS A 87 -42.46 -73.19 23.89
CA LYS A 87 -41.50 -74.31 23.81
C LYS A 87 -41.71 -75.33 24.93
N THR A 88 -41.78 -74.86 26.18
CA THR A 88 -41.98 -75.72 27.36
C THR A 88 -43.32 -76.45 27.31
N LEU A 89 -44.38 -75.75 26.92
CA LEU A 89 -45.73 -76.31 26.84
C LEU A 89 -45.84 -77.33 25.71
N THR A 90 -45.18 -77.08 24.57
CA THR A 90 -45.07 -78.06 23.48
C THR A 90 -44.35 -79.31 23.94
N LEU A 91 -43.22 -79.15 24.63
CA LEU A 91 -42.46 -80.28 25.19
C LEU A 91 -43.31 -81.08 26.19
N ALA A 92 -44.02 -80.43 27.11
CA ALA A 92 -44.90 -81.10 28.06
C ALA A 92 -46.00 -81.93 27.36
N ILE A 93 -46.65 -81.35 26.35
CA ILE A 93 -47.68 -82.03 25.56
C ILE A 93 -47.10 -83.24 24.81
N THR A 94 -45.91 -83.09 24.21
CA THR A 94 -45.27 -84.17 23.44
C THR A 94 -45.00 -85.41 24.28
N TYR A 95 -44.46 -85.24 25.49
CA TYR A 95 -44.13 -86.37 26.36
C TYR A 95 -45.34 -86.91 27.13
N PHE A 96 -46.34 -86.06 27.41
CA PHE A 96 -47.63 -86.56 27.88
C PHE A 96 -48.27 -87.48 26.83
N GLN A 97 -48.26 -87.07 25.56
CA GLN A 97 -48.77 -87.88 24.46
C GLN A 97 -47.95 -89.17 24.28
N TYR A 98 -46.62 -89.11 24.43
CA TYR A 98 -45.75 -90.29 24.43
C TYR A 98 -46.19 -91.32 25.49
N LEU A 99 -46.37 -90.89 26.74
CA LEU A 99 -46.78 -91.76 27.84
C LEU A 99 -48.19 -92.33 27.59
N TYR A 100 -49.12 -91.49 27.16
CA TYR A 100 -50.48 -91.89 26.83
C TYR A 100 -50.53 -92.97 25.75
N LEU A 101 -49.76 -92.79 24.67
CA LEU A 101 -49.67 -93.77 23.58
C LEU A 101 -49.08 -95.09 24.07
N ASN A 102 -48.00 -95.08 24.86
CA ASN A 102 -47.37 -96.32 25.34
C ASN A 102 -48.25 -97.09 26.33
N PHE A 103 -48.92 -96.40 27.27
CA PHE A 103 -49.79 -97.06 28.25
C PHE A 103 -51.06 -97.63 27.65
N THR A 104 -51.64 -96.94 26.66
CA THR A 104 -52.97 -97.31 26.17
C THR A 104 -52.94 -98.16 24.91
N MET A 105 -51.96 -97.93 24.02
CA MET A 105 -51.88 -98.59 22.72
C MET A 105 -50.95 -99.81 22.69
N HIS A 106 -50.36 -100.18 23.84
CA HIS A 106 -49.53 -101.39 24.01
C HIS A 106 -48.45 -101.52 22.91
N LEU A 107 -47.68 -100.44 22.74
CA LEU A 107 -46.66 -100.35 21.69
C LEU A 107 -45.39 -101.08 22.11
N ASN A 108 -44.95 -102.06 21.30
CA ASN A 108 -43.72 -102.81 21.56
C ASN A 108 -42.44 -102.01 21.24
N SER A 109 -42.54 -100.89 20.52
CA SER A 109 -41.40 -100.12 19.99
C SER A 109 -41.20 -98.78 20.70
N VAL A 110 -40.98 -98.82 22.02
CA VAL A 110 -40.85 -97.65 22.92
C VAL A 110 -39.72 -96.68 22.50
N TRP A 111 -38.64 -97.21 21.94
CA TRP A 111 -37.43 -96.45 21.58
C TRP A 111 -37.58 -95.59 20.32
N MET A 112 -38.29 -96.09 19.30
CA MET A 112 -38.50 -95.35 18.04
C MET A 112 -39.31 -94.08 18.26
N ILE A 113 -40.30 -94.16 19.16
CA ILE A 113 -41.18 -93.04 19.49
C ILE A 113 -40.41 -92.00 20.35
N ALA A 114 -39.51 -92.44 21.23
CA ALA A 114 -38.67 -91.54 22.02
C ALA A 114 -37.73 -90.72 21.13
N ILE A 115 -37.10 -91.36 20.12
CA ILE A 115 -36.24 -90.68 19.14
C ILE A 115 -37.03 -89.62 18.36
N PHE A 116 -38.25 -89.95 17.93
CA PHE A 116 -39.11 -89.02 17.20
C PHE A 116 -39.39 -87.72 17.98
N PHE A 117 -39.69 -87.80 19.28
CA PHE A 117 -39.94 -86.60 20.09
C PHE A 117 -38.69 -85.76 20.38
N VAL A 118 -37.50 -86.40 20.44
CA VAL A 118 -36.23 -85.66 20.51
C VAL A 118 -35.92 -84.93 19.20
N ILE A 119 -36.25 -85.51 18.03
CA ILE A 119 -36.12 -84.84 16.73
C ILE A 119 -37.02 -83.60 16.65
N LEU A 120 -38.26 -83.69 17.14
CA LEU A 120 -39.17 -82.54 17.22
C LEU A 120 -38.62 -81.42 18.10
N GLY A 121 -37.98 -81.75 19.23
CA GLY A 121 -37.28 -80.78 20.08
C GLY A 121 -36.08 -80.14 19.38
N ALA A 122 -35.36 -80.90 18.54
CA ALA A 122 -34.19 -80.43 17.81
C ALA A 122 -34.52 -79.34 16.76
N LEU A 123 -35.73 -79.32 16.19
CA LEU A 123 -36.15 -78.34 15.18
C LEU A 123 -36.24 -76.90 15.70
N PHE A 124 -36.27 -76.71 17.02
CA PHE A 124 -36.17 -75.38 17.63
C PHE A 124 -34.75 -74.81 17.66
N PHE A 125 -33.75 -75.61 17.26
CA PHE A 125 -32.33 -75.25 17.26
C PHE A 125 -31.84 -74.65 18.59
N ASP A 126 -32.46 -75.09 19.69
CA ASP A 126 -32.24 -74.61 21.04
C ASP A 126 -31.62 -75.73 21.88
N ILE A 127 -30.38 -75.51 22.30
CA ILE A 127 -29.59 -76.47 23.08
C ILE A 127 -30.29 -76.81 24.40
N LYS A 128 -30.98 -75.85 25.04
CA LYS A 128 -31.69 -76.13 26.30
C LYS A 128 -32.88 -77.06 26.07
N MET A 129 -33.55 -76.89 24.93
CA MET A 129 -34.72 -77.68 24.58
C MET A 129 -34.35 -79.13 24.22
N ILE A 130 -33.26 -79.36 23.48
CA ILE A 130 -32.82 -80.71 23.15
C ILE A 130 -32.34 -81.48 24.39
N ILE A 131 -31.64 -80.82 25.33
CA ILE A 131 -31.25 -81.45 26.60
C ILE A 131 -32.50 -81.84 27.39
N ALA A 132 -33.50 -80.94 27.49
CA ALA A 132 -34.77 -81.24 28.14
C ALA A 132 -35.50 -82.42 27.49
N SER A 133 -35.54 -82.49 26.15
CA SER A 133 -36.11 -83.63 25.42
C SER A 133 -35.37 -84.94 25.70
N ILE A 134 -34.03 -84.95 25.68
CA ILE A 134 -33.25 -86.17 25.98
C ILE A 134 -33.54 -86.66 27.40
N VAL A 135 -33.50 -85.77 28.40
CA VAL A 135 -33.78 -86.12 29.80
C VAL A 135 -35.21 -86.63 29.98
N LEU A 136 -36.19 -85.92 29.42
CA LEU A 136 -37.60 -86.30 29.55
C LEU A 136 -37.91 -87.60 28.81
N SER A 137 -37.22 -87.88 27.69
CA SER A 137 -37.31 -89.17 26.99
C SER A 137 -36.79 -90.32 27.84
N ALA A 138 -35.62 -90.18 28.48
CA ALA A 138 -35.06 -91.19 29.36
C ALA A 138 -35.99 -91.45 30.55
N LEU A 139 -36.55 -90.40 31.15
CA LEU A 139 -37.50 -90.49 32.27
C LEU A 139 -38.79 -91.21 31.85
N CYS A 140 -39.35 -90.87 30.69
CA CYS A 140 -40.56 -91.53 30.18
C CYS A 140 -40.31 -93.01 29.84
N ILE A 141 -39.15 -93.36 29.30
CA ILE A 141 -38.76 -94.76 29.05
C ILE A 141 -38.72 -95.55 30.37
N VAL A 142 -38.14 -94.98 31.43
CA VAL A 142 -38.11 -95.59 32.78
C VAL A 142 -39.53 -95.77 33.32
N ILE A 143 -40.40 -94.77 33.17
CA ILE A 143 -41.82 -94.85 33.59
C ILE A 143 -42.56 -95.97 32.84
N VAL A 144 -42.39 -96.06 31.52
CA VAL A 144 -43.02 -97.11 30.70
C VAL A 144 -42.53 -98.50 31.11
N PHE A 145 -41.24 -98.64 31.43
CA PHE A 145 -40.67 -99.90 31.92
C PHE A 145 -41.24 -100.35 33.27
N ILE A 146 -41.41 -99.43 34.23
CA ILE A 146 -41.99 -99.75 35.53
C ILE A 146 -43.43 -100.25 35.39
N HIS A 147 -44.20 -99.67 34.46
CA HIS A 147 -45.60 -100.03 34.25
C HIS A 147 -45.77 -101.37 33.52
N ASN A 148 -44.94 -101.65 32.52
CA ASN A 148 -45.01 -102.87 31.71
C ASN A 148 -43.61 -103.49 31.54
N PRO A 149 -43.13 -104.30 32.51
CA PRO A 149 -41.82 -104.94 32.43
C PRO A 149 -41.71 -105.99 31.31
N SER A 150 -42.84 -106.41 30.72
CA SER A 150 -42.91 -107.32 29.56
C SER A 150 -42.37 -106.71 28.26
N ILE A 151 -42.34 -105.38 28.15
CA ILE A 151 -41.88 -104.66 26.94
C ILE A 151 -40.40 -104.93 26.62
N LEU A 152 -39.59 -105.23 27.65
CA LEU A 152 -38.16 -105.53 27.51
C LEU A 152 -37.86 -107.04 27.45
N ARG A 153 -38.89 -107.90 27.47
CA ARG A 153 -38.73 -109.36 27.51
C ARG A 153 -38.68 -109.91 26.08
N TYR A 154 -37.53 -109.74 25.41
CA TYR A 154 -37.25 -110.45 24.16
C TYR A 154 -37.01 -111.94 24.48
N GLU A 155 -37.86 -112.82 23.94
CA GLU A 155 -37.66 -114.26 24.03
C GLU A 155 -36.43 -114.65 23.20
N ARG A 156 -35.38 -115.16 23.89
CA ARG A 156 -34.06 -115.64 23.42
C ARG A 156 -32.97 -114.56 23.15
N LEU A 157 -31.82 -114.72 23.85
CA LEU A 157 -30.59 -113.89 23.86
C LEU A 157 -30.77 -112.41 24.31
N ALA A 158 -31.26 -112.23 25.54
CA ALA A 158 -31.75 -110.97 26.09
C ALA A 158 -30.71 -109.87 26.44
N SER A 159 -29.40 -110.08 26.40
CA SER A 159 -28.42 -109.02 26.75
C SER A 159 -27.84 -108.26 25.53
N GLY A 160 -27.79 -108.90 24.35
CA GLY A 160 -27.16 -108.32 23.16
C GLY A 160 -28.02 -107.26 22.46
N GLU A 161 -29.30 -107.53 22.23
CA GLU A 161 -30.19 -106.62 21.50
C GLU A 161 -30.57 -105.36 22.31
N ILE A 162 -30.71 -105.49 23.63
CA ILE A 162 -30.91 -104.33 24.52
C ILE A 162 -29.67 -103.42 24.47
N CYS A 163 -28.46 -104.00 24.50
CA CYS A 163 -27.21 -103.24 24.39
C CYS A 163 -27.10 -102.53 23.03
N MET A 164 -27.38 -103.21 21.92
CA MET A 164 -27.38 -102.61 20.59
C MET A 164 -28.41 -101.48 20.44
N THR A 165 -29.59 -101.62 21.05
CA THR A 165 -30.64 -100.60 21.02
C THR A 165 -30.24 -99.36 21.84
N VAL A 166 -29.67 -99.57 23.03
CA VAL A 166 -29.15 -98.47 23.87
C VAL A 166 -28.02 -97.73 23.16
N VAL A 167 -27.12 -98.44 22.48
CA VAL A 167 -26.05 -97.85 21.67
C VAL A 167 -26.61 -97.05 20.49
N ALA A 168 -27.60 -97.57 19.76
CA ALA A 168 -28.23 -96.86 18.64
C ALA A 168 -28.95 -95.57 19.10
N VAL A 169 -29.65 -95.61 20.24
CA VAL A 169 -30.30 -94.43 20.84
C VAL A 169 -29.25 -93.41 21.31
N ALA A 170 -28.17 -93.86 21.94
CA ALA A 170 -27.09 -92.98 22.39
C ALA A 170 -26.39 -92.27 21.21
N ILE A 171 -26.11 -92.98 20.12
CA ILE A 171 -25.51 -92.42 18.91
C ILE A 171 -26.45 -91.40 18.26
N THR A 172 -27.74 -91.73 18.11
CA THR A 172 -28.72 -90.82 17.49
C THR A 172 -28.93 -89.55 18.31
N PHE A 173 -28.99 -89.64 19.64
CA PHE A 173 -29.07 -88.47 20.51
C PHE A 173 -27.80 -87.61 20.45
N THR A 174 -26.63 -88.24 20.39
CA THR A 174 -25.36 -87.53 20.29
C THR A 174 -25.22 -86.81 18.94
N LEU A 175 -25.61 -87.46 17.84
CA LEU A 175 -25.65 -86.84 16.51
C LEU A 175 -26.62 -85.65 16.45
N LEU A 176 -27.84 -85.80 17.00
CA LEU A 176 -28.81 -84.71 17.05
C LEU A 176 -28.32 -83.53 17.89
N PHE A 177 -27.67 -83.81 19.03
CA PHE A 177 -27.07 -82.77 19.86
C PHE A 177 -25.96 -82.01 19.12
N ILE A 178 -25.04 -82.73 18.46
CA ILE A 178 -23.95 -82.11 17.68
C ILE A 178 -24.52 -81.26 16.54
N MET A 179 -25.51 -81.76 15.80
CA MET A 179 -26.14 -81.02 14.69
C MET A 179 -26.78 -79.72 15.18
N VAL A 180 -27.57 -79.76 16.27
CA VAL A 180 -28.19 -78.55 16.83
C VAL A 180 -27.15 -77.60 17.41
N TYR A 181 -26.10 -78.12 18.05
CA TYR A 181 -25.00 -77.30 18.57
C TYR A 181 -24.29 -76.54 17.45
N ILE A 182 -23.93 -77.22 16.36
CA ILE A 182 -23.29 -76.61 15.18
C ILE A 182 -24.23 -75.58 14.54
N ALA A 183 -25.49 -75.95 14.31
CA ALA A 183 -26.47 -75.05 13.69
C ALA A 183 -26.71 -73.77 14.52
N SER A 184 -26.84 -73.91 15.85
CA SER A 184 -26.99 -72.77 16.76
C SER A 184 -25.75 -71.86 16.75
N LYS A 185 -24.55 -72.45 16.72
CA LYS A 185 -23.29 -71.71 16.64
C LYS A 185 -23.11 -70.99 15.29
N LEU A 186 -23.48 -71.62 14.18
CA LEU A 186 -23.44 -71.01 12.85
C LEU A 186 -24.41 -69.82 12.73
N LEU A 187 -25.65 -69.96 13.22
CA LEU A 187 -26.63 -68.86 13.24
C LEU A 187 -26.13 -67.65 14.03
N LYS A 188 -25.45 -67.89 15.16
CA LYS A 188 -24.82 -66.83 15.96
C LYS A 188 -23.63 -66.17 15.23
N SER A 189 -22.85 -66.93 14.47
CA SER A 189 -21.73 -66.40 13.68
C SER A 189 -22.19 -65.58 12.48
N ILE A 190 -23.29 -65.97 11.82
CA ILE A 190 -23.84 -65.27 10.66
C ILE A 190 -24.38 -63.92 11.08
N SER A 191 -25.20 -63.88 12.13
CA SER A 191 -25.78 -62.63 12.64
C SER A 191 -24.73 -61.66 13.19
N LYS A 192 -23.61 -62.16 13.72
CA LYS A 192 -22.47 -61.30 14.08
C LYS A 192 -21.83 -60.65 12.85
N LYS A 193 -21.55 -61.44 11.80
CA LYS A 193 -20.97 -60.92 10.55
C LYS A 193 -21.89 -59.93 9.83
N GLU A 194 -23.20 -60.16 9.86
CA GLU A 194 -24.17 -59.25 9.25
C GLU A 194 -24.20 -57.88 9.94
N ALA A 195 -24.04 -57.85 11.27
CA ALA A 195 -23.91 -56.59 12.01
C ALA A 195 -22.58 -55.88 11.73
N GLU A 196 -21.46 -56.61 11.68
CA GLU A 196 -20.13 -56.06 11.35
C GLU A 196 -20.13 -55.42 9.94
N ILE A 197 -20.68 -56.11 8.92
CA ILE A 197 -20.79 -55.57 7.55
C ILE A 197 -21.67 -54.33 7.48
N LYS A 198 -22.75 -54.27 8.28
CA LYS A 198 -23.62 -53.09 8.31
C LYS A 198 -22.90 -51.87 8.88
N GLU A 199 -22.15 -52.06 9.97
CA GLU A 199 -21.35 -51.01 10.60
C GLU A 199 -20.23 -50.52 9.65
N GLU A 200 -19.52 -51.44 8.99
CA GLU A 200 -18.50 -51.08 7.99
C GLU A 200 -19.08 -50.31 6.80
N ASN A 201 -20.26 -50.68 6.31
CA ASN A 201 -20.93 -49.95 5.24
C ASN A 201 -21.41 -48.55 5.67
N GLU A 202 -21.90 -48.40 6.90
CA GLU A 202 -22.27 -47.08 7.45
C GLU A 202 -21.05 -46.16 7.55
N GLN A 203 -19.91 -46.67 8.01
CA GLN A 203 -18.63 -45.93 8.05
C GLN A 203 -18.11 -45.58 6.65
N LEU A 204 -18.26 -46.48 5.68
CA LEU A 204 -17.86 -46.23 4.29
C LEU A 204 -18.71 -45.13 3.65
N LEU A 205 -20.01 -45.10 3.93
CA LEU A 205 -20.90 -44.03 3.47
C LEU A 205 -20.54 -42.67 4.08
N GLU A 206 -20.23 -42.62 5.39
CA GLU A 206 -19.77 -41.39 6.04
C GLU A 206 -18.43 -40.90 5.46
N LEU A 207 -17.52 -41.82 5.14
CA LEU A 207 -16.25 -41.48 4.48
C LEU A 207 -16.48 -40.88 3.09
N PHE A 208 -17.38 -41.47 2.30
CA PHE A 208 -17.74 -40.94 0.98
C PHE A 208 -18.37 -39.55 1.06
N GLU A 209 -19.24 -39.30 2.05
CA GLU A 209 -19.81 -37.97 2.29
C GLU A 209 -18.71 -36.93 2.62
N LYS A 210 -17.78 -37.26 3.52
CA LYS A 210 -16.63 -36.40 3.84
C LYS A 210 -15.71 -36.15 2.64
N ILE A 211 -15.46 -37.16 1.80
CA ILE A 211 -14.66 -36.99 0.56
C ILE A 211 -15.37 -36.04 -0.42
N SER A 212 -16.69 -36.16 -0.55
CA SER A 212 -17.50 -35.24 -1.38
C SER A 212 -17.43 -33.80 -0.86
N GLU A 213 -17.56 -33.60 0.45
CA GLU A 213 -17.45 -32.29 1.09
C GLU A 213 -16.07 -31.67 0.83
N ILE A 214 -14.99 -32.40 1.14
CA ILE A 214 -13.60 -31.95 0.91
C ILE A 214 -13.38 -31.59 -0.56
N SER A 215 -13.86 -32.43 -1.48
CA SER A 215 -13.76 -32.18 -2.91
C SER A 215 -14.46 -30.88 -3.33
N ASN A 216 -15.68 -30.64 -2.83
CA ASN A 216 -16.41 -29.40 -3.11
C ASN A 216 -15.71 -28.18 -2.51
N THR A 217 -15.14 -28.30 -1.30
CA THR A 217 -14.31 -27.25 -0.71
C THR A 217 -13.08 -26.96 -1.57
N ILE A 218 -12.35 -27.98 -2.04
CA ILE A 218 -11.19 -27.81 -2.93
C ILE A 218 -11.61 -27.09 -4.23
N LEU A 219 -12.76 -27.45 -4.83
CA LEU A 219 -13.26 -26.78 -6.02
C LEU A 219 -13.53 -25.29 -5.78
N SER A 220 -14.27 -24.97 -4.70
CA SER A 220 -14.58 -23.57 -4.35
C SER A 220 -13.32 -22.78 -4.00
N SER A 221 -12.40 -23.35 -3.21
CA SER A 221 -11.11 -22.72 -2.91
C SER A 221 -10.28 -22.50 -4.16
N SER A 222 -10.29 -23.43 -5.12
CA SER A 222 -9.57 -23.29 -6.39
C SER A 222 -10.19 -22.22 -7.29
N GLU A 223 -11.51 -22.03 -7.30
CA GLU A 223 -12.17 -20.93 -8.01
C GLU A 223 -11.84 -19.57 -7.39
N ASN A 224 -11.90 -19.47 -6.06
CA ASN A 224 -11.52 -18.27 -5.33
C ASN A 224 -10.05 -17.91 -5.59
N LEU A 225 -9.15 -18.89 -5.57
CA LEU A 225 -7.73 -18.68 -5.83
C LEU A 225 -7.46 -18.26 -7.29
N SER A 226 -8.19 -18.82 -8.25
CA SER A 226 -8.08 -18.45 -9.67
C SER A 226 -8.50 -16.99 -9.89
N THR A 227 -9.57 -16.57 -9.22
CA THR A 227 -10.02 -15.16 -9.25
C THR A 227 -8.96 -14.23 -8.64
N ALA A 228 -8.38 -14.63 -7.49
CA ALA A 228 -7.32 -13.85 -6.84
C ALA A 228 -6.07 -13.72 -7.72
N ILE A 229 -5.66 -14.78 -8.42
CA ILE A 229 -4.52 -14.74 -9.36
C ILE A 229 -4.82 -13.85 -10.58
N ALA A 230 -6.05 -13.89 -11.11
CA ALA A 230 -6.45 -12.99 -12.20
C ALA A 230 -6.40 -11.51 -11.78
N GLU A 231 -6.89 -11.19 -10.57
CA GLU A 231 -6.82 -9.84 -9.99
C GLU A 231 -5.36 -9.41 -9.72
N GLN A 232 -4.53 -10.31 -9.20
CA GLN A 232 -3.11 -10.07 -8.98
C GLN A 232 -2.38 -9.78 -10.30
N THR A 233 -2.65 -10.55 -11.35
CA THR A 233 -2.05 -10.36 -12.69
C THR A 233 -2.44 -9.00 -13.28
N SER A 234 -3.73 -8.63 -13.18
CA SER A 234 -4.19 -7.29 -13.59
C SER A 234 -3.49 -6.17 -12.81
N SER A 235 -3.25 -6.38 -11.51
CA SER A 235 -2.51 -5.43 -10.67
C SER A 235 -1.04 -5.33 -11.07
N LEU A 236 -0.39 -6.44 -11.41
CA LEU A 236 1.00 -6.47 -11.89
C LEU A 236 1.18 -5.67 -13.19
N VAL A 237 0.24 -5.75 -14.13
CA VAL A 237 0.27 -4.95 -15.37
C VAL A 237 0.25 -3.46 -15.03
N LYS A 238 -0.66 -3.02 -14.14
CA LYS A 238 -0.73 -1.61 -13.71
C LYS A 238 0.55 -1.14 -13.03
N VAL A 239 1.17 -2.00 -12.19
CA VAL A 239 2.45 -1.69 -11.55
C VAL A 239 3.55 -1.59 -12.60
N SER A 240 3.57 -2.47 -13.61
CA SER A 240 4.53 -2.44 -14.72
C SER A 240 4.44 -1.14 -15.52
N ASP A 241 3.23 -0.74 -15.91
CA ASP A 241 3.00 0.52 -16.63
C ASP A 241 3.45 1.73 -15.79
N ALA A 242 3.11 1.73 -14.50
CA ALA A 242 3.52 2.79 -13.58
C ALA A 242 5.04 2.85 -13.40
N THR A 243 5.71 1.70 -13.27
CA THR A 243 7.17 1.61 -13.18
C THR A 243 7.85 2.08 -14.46
N SER A 244 7.34 1.70 -15.64
CA SER A 244 7.88 2.14 -16.93
C SER A 244 7.77 3.66 -17.09
N LEU A 245 6.60 4.23 -16.77
CA LEU A 245 6.39 5.68 -16.82
C LEU A 245 7.29 6.41 -15.82
N ALA A 246 7.43 5.89 -14.60
CA ALA A 246 8.27 6.50 -13.58
C ALA A 246 9.77 6.42 -13.92
N SER A 247 10.22 5.35 -14.58
CA SER A 247 11.57 5.25 -15.13
C SER A 247 11.81 6.29 -16.21
N GLN A 248 10.90 6.43 -17.18
CA GLN A 248 11.01 7.44 -18.23
C GLN A 248 11.06 8.87 -17.66
N ASN A 249 10.22 9.18 -16.68
CA ASN A 249 10.25 10.48 -15.99
C ASN A 249 11.57 10.72 -15.25
N SER A 250 12.19 9.65 -14.74
CA SER A 250 13.49 9.73 -14.06
C SER A 250 14.62 9.95 -15.05
N ASP A 251 14.58 9.33 -16.23
CA ASP A 251 15.53 9.63 -17.32
C ASP A 251 15.43 11.11 -17.74
N GLU A 252 14.20 11.63 -17.93
CA GLU A 252 14.01 13.04 -18.26
C GLU A 252 14.51 13.98 -17.14
N MET A 253 14.31 13.60 -15.87
CA MET A 253 14.85 14.34 -14.72
C MET A 253 16.38 14.35 -14.73
N LEU A 254 17.01 13.24 -15.10
CA LEU A 254 18.47 13.15 -15.18
C LEU A 254 19.01 14.08 -16.28
N ASP A 255 18.38 14.10 -17.45
CA ASP A 255 18.74 15.01 -18.54
C ASP A 255 18.57 16.48 -18.14
N LYS A 256 17.47 16.82 -17.47
CA LYS A 256 17.26 18.16 -16.92
C LYS A 256 18.31 18.53 -15.87
N SER A 257 18.71 17.59 -15.02
CA SER A 257 19.77 17.80 -14.04
C SER A 257 21.13 18.06 -14.70
N ASN A 258 21.49 17.29 -15.73
CA ASN A 258 22.72 17.52 -16.50
C ASN A 258 22.71 18.89 -17.20
N ASN A 259 21.59 19.29 -17.78
CA ASN A 259 21.44 20.62 -18.39
C ASN A 259 21.56 21.75 -17.35
N ASN A 260 20.95 21.56 -16.17
CA ASN A 260 21.08 22.51 -15.06
C ASN A 260 22.54 22.65 -14.60
N GLU A 261 23.33 21.58 -14.62
CA GLU A 261 24.75 21.63 -14.26
C GLU A 261 25.52 22.57 -15.19
N ALA A 262 25.32 22.45 -16.51
CA ALA A 262 25.93 23.34 -17.49
C ALA A 262 25.52 24.82 -17.31
N ILE A 263 24.23 25.07 -17.01
CA ILE A 263 23.72 26.42 -16.74
C ILE A 263 24.37 27.00 -15.48
N LEU A 264 24.45 26.22 -14.40
CA LEU A 264 25.05 26.66 -13.15
C LEU A 264 26.54 26.95 -13.28
N HIS A 265 27.29 26.14 -14.04
CA HIS A 265 28.69 26.46 -14.36
C HIS A 265 28.83 27.74 -15.18
N THR A 266 27.92 27.98 -16.13
CA THR A 266 27.89 29.23 -16.90
C THR A 266 27.62 30.44 -15.98
N LEU A 267 26.74 30.29 -14.99
CA LEU A 267 26.47 31.33 -13.99
C LEU A 267 27.71 31.61 -13.12
N LEU A 268 28.44 30.58 -12.68
CA LEU A 268 29.69 30.76 -11.93
C LEU A 268 30.72 31.57 -12.74
N ASN A 269 30.95 31.19 -14.00
CA ASN A 269 31.87 31.90 -14.89
C ASN A 269 31.41 33.35 -15.17
N THR A 270 30.10 33.55 -15.36
CA THR A 270 29.53 34.90 -15.55
C THR A 270 29.74 35.76 -14.31
N ASN A 271 29.60 35.18 -13.11
CA ASN A 271 29.83 35.91 -11.87
C ASN A 271 31.31 36.31 -11.70
N GLU A 272 32.26 35.48 -12.13
CA GLU A 272 33.69 35.85 -12.17
C GLU A 272 33.93 37.08 -13.05
N ILE A 273 33.33 37.13 -14.24
CA ILE A 273 33.39 38.30 -15.13
C ILE A 273 32.78 39.54 -14.44
N VAL A 274 31.68 39.38 -13.71
CA VAL A 274 31.04 40.48 -12.95
C VAL A 274 31.99 41.02 -11.88
N VAL A 275 32.65 40.14 -11.11
CA VAL A 275 33.65 40.53 -10.09
C VAL A 275 34.79 41.35 -10.72
N ASP A 276 35.29 40.94 -11.88
CA ASP A 276 36.33 41.69 -12.60
C ASP A 276 35.84 43.07 -13.05
N LYS A 277 34.59 43.17 -13.53
CA LYS A 277 33.99 44.46 -13.90
C LYS A 277 33.74 45.39 -12.71
N ILE A 278 33.42 44.85 -11.55
CA ILE A 278 33.31 45.60 -10.29
C ILE A 278 34.67 46.18 -9.91
N LYS A 279 35.74 45.39 -10.01
CA LYS A 279 37.11 45.84 -9.74
C LYS A 279 37.55 46.95 -10.70
N ASP A 280 37.30 46.79 -12.00
CA ASP A 280 37.57 47.83 -13.00
C ASP A 280 36.78 49.12 -12.72
N SER A 281 35.49 48.99 -12.38
CA SER A 281 34.64 50.14 -12.03
C SER A 281 35.16 50.88 -10.80
N LYS A 282 35.57 50.16 -9.75
CA LYS A 282 36.15 50.74 -8.55
C LYS A 282 37.43 51.54 -8.86
N ASN A 283 38.31 51.00 -9.70
CA ASN A 283 39.53 51.70 -10.12
C ASN A 283 39.22 52.98 -10.90
N LYS A 284 38.24 52.92 -11.82
CA LYS A 284 37.80 54.09 -12.59
C LYS A 284 37.19 55.18 -11.70
N ILE A 285 36.41 54.80 -10.69
CA ILE A 285 35.83 55.74 -9.73
C ILE A 285 36.93 56.43 -8.92
N ASN A 286 37.92 55.68 -8.41
CA ASN A 286 39.03 56.25 -7.67
C ASN A 286 39.82 57.28 -8.52
N ASN A 287 40.11 56.95 -9.77
CA ASN A 287 40.78 57.88 -10.69
C ASN A 287 39.92 59.13 -10.97
N LEU A 288 38.61 58.98 -11.16
CA LEU A 288 37.70 60.11 -11.33
C LEU A 288 37.62 61.00 -10.08
N MET A 289 37.69 60.43 -8.88
CA MET A 289 37.75 61.21 -7.63
C MET A 289 39.03 62.05 -7.57
N GLU A 290 40.19 61.46 -7.88
CA GLU A 290 41.47 62.17 -7.93
C GLU A 290 41.45 63.33 -8.93
N ILE A 291 41.01 63.09 -10.17
CA ILE A 291 40.86 64.13 -11.19
C ILE A 291 39.91 65.24 -10.74
N THR A 292 38.82 64.89 -10.05
CA THR A 292 37.83 65.87 -9.59
C THR A 292 38.39 66.73 -8.45
N GLU A 293 39.20 66.16 -7.55
CA GLU A 293 39.93 66.91 -6.51
C GLU A 293 40.97 67.85 -7.11
N GLU A 294 41.73 67.42 -8.12
CA GLU A 294 42.68 68.27 -8.84
C GLU A 294 42.00 69.42 -9.57
N ASN A 295 40.85 69.16 -10.22
CA ASN A 295 40.05 70.19 -10.87
C ASN A 295 39.49 71.20 -9.86
N GLN A 296 39.03 70.73 -8.70
CA GLN A 296 38.56 71.60 -7.63
C GLN A 296 39.67 72.54 -7.15
N LYS A 297 40.88 72.01 -6.96
CA LYS A 297 42.05 72.83 -6.60
C LYS A 297 42.37 73.86 -7.68
N SER A 298 42.42 73.45 -8.94
CA SER A 298 42.74 74.34 -10.08
C SER A 298 41.72 75.47 -10.23
N LEU A 299 40.43 75.21 -9.99
CA LEU A 299 39.39 76.23 -10.00
C LEU A 299 39.51 77.21 -8.83
N ASN A 300 39.87 76.73 -7.63
CA ASN A 300 40.13 77.60 -6.48
C ASN A 300 41.34 78.52 -6.74
N ASP A 301 42.40 78.01 -7.35
CA ASP A 301 43.56 78.82 -7.76
C ASP A 301 43.16 79.86 -8.80
N THR A 302 42.32 79.49 -9.77
CA THR A 302 41.78 80.43 -10.77
C THR A 302 40.91 81.51 -10.13
N LEU A 303 40.09 81.15 -9.14
CA LEU A 303 39.29 82.11 -8.37
C LEU A 303 40.17 83.14 -7.66
N ALA A 304 41.29 82.69 -7.05
CA ALA A 304 42.25 83.58 -6.41
C ALA A 304 42.89 84.56 -7.42
N ILE A 305 43.22 84.11 -8.63
CA ILE A 305 43.74 84.96 -9.71
C ILE A 305 42.71 86.02 -10.12
N ILE A 306 41.43 85.65 -10.28
CA ILE A 306 40.37 86.62 -10.64
C ILE A 306 40.19 87.68 -9.54
N LEU A 307 40.31 87.30 -8.26
CA LEU A 307 40.26 88.25 -7.16
C LEU A 307 41.44 89.23 -7.19
N ASP A 308 42.65 88.76 -7.46
CA ASP A 308 43.81 89.66 -7.62
C ASP A 308 43.63 90.60 -8.83
N ILE A 309 43.14 90.10 -9.97
CA ILE A 309 42.84 90.92 -11.16
C ILE A 309 41.83 92.02 -10.80
N LYS A 310 40.77 91.71 -10.05
CA LYS A 310 39.79 92.69 -9.60
C LYS A 310 40.45 93.79 -8.77
N ASP A 311 41.35 93.44 -7.85
CA ASP A 311 42.07 94.41 -7.03
C ASP A 311 43.00 95.29 -7.89
N LYS A 312 43.71 94.70 -8.88
CA LYS A 312 44.55 95.48 -9.82
C LYS A 312 43.72 96.44 -10.69
N ILE A 313 42.53 96.05 -11.12
CA ILE A 313 41.60 96.93 -11.85
C ILE A 313 41.21 98.11 -10.95
N GLY A 314 40.89 97.86 -9.68
CA GLY A 314 40.60 98.91 -8.69
C GLY A 314 41.74 99.93 -8.55
N ASN A 315 42.97 99.45 -8.36
CA ASN A 315 44.16 100.31 -8.25
C ASN A 315 44.41 101.13 -9.53
N THR A 316 44.16 100.54 -10.71
CA THR A 316 44.29 101.23 -11.99
C THR A 316 43.24 102.33 -12.12
N PHE A 317 42.00 102.08 -11.68
CA PHE A 317 40.93 103.06 -11.68
C PHE A 317 41.29 104.27 -10.82
N GLU A 318 41.80 104.04 -9.60
CA GLU A 318 42.27 105.10 -8.70
C GLU A 318 43.42 105.91 -9.31
N SER A 319 44.41 105.23 -9.90
CA SER A 319 45.55 105.89 -10.57
C SER A 319 45.11 106.75 -11.76
N THR A 320 44.16 106.28 -12.57
CA THR A 320 43.63 107.07 -13.69
C THR A 320 42.81 108.28 -13.22
N LYS A 321 42.13 108.16 -12.09
CA LYS A 321 41.38 109.26 -11.47
C LYS A 321 42.33 110.34 -10.94
N ASP A 322 43.41 109.97 -10.27
CA ASP A 322 44.44 110.95 -9.87
C ASP A 322 45.03 111.64 -11.12
N LEU A 323 45.32 110.89 -12.19
CA LEU A 323 45.84 111.48 -13.42
C LEU A 323 44.83 112.45 -14.09
N GLU A 324 43.53 112.15 -14.03
CA GLU A 324 42.46 113.05 -14.49
C GLU A 324 42.46 114.37 -13.71
N GLU A 325 42.51 114.29 -12.37
CA GLU A 325 42.55 115.46 -11.49
C GLU A 325 43.81 116.31 -11.71
N LYS A 326 44.97 115.66 -11.89
CA LYS A 326 46.23 116.36 -12.21
C LYS A 326 46.17 117.02 -13.58
N SER A 327 45.60 116.34 -14.58
CA SER A 327 45.45 116.89 -15.94
C SER A 327 44.53 118.12 -15.95
N ALA A 328 43.45 118.10 -15.16
CA ALA A 328 42.56 119.25 -14.99
C ALA A 328 43.29 120.46 -14.37
N LYS A 329 44.16 120.22 -13.38
CA LYS A 329 45.00 121.28 -12.77
C LYS A 329 46.01 121.86 -13.76
N VAL A 330 46.61 121.02 -14.62
CA VAL A 330 47.52 121.51 -15.67
C VAL A 330 46.76 122.37 -16.68
N ASP A 331 45.55 121.98 -17.06
CA ASP A 331 44.67 122.75 -17.95
C ASP A 331 44.34 124.14 -17.37
N GLU A 332 44.06 124.22 -16.07
CA GLU A 332 43.85 125.48 -15.36
C GLU A 332 45.12 126.37 -15.39
N ILE A 333 46.29 125.79 -15.13
CA ILE A 333 47.58 126.51 -15.19
C ILE A 333 47.84 127.04 -16.61
N LEU A 334 47.62 126.23 -17.64
CA LEU A 334 47.81 126.64 -19.04
C LEU A 334 46.88 127.82 -19.40
N ASN A 335 45.63 127.81 -18.94
CA ASN A 335 44.70 128.92 -19.12
C ASN A 335 45.19 130.20 -18.42
N ILE A 336 45.71 130.10 -17.19
CA ILE A 336 46.28 131.25 -16.46
C ILE A 336 47.48 131.82 -17.23
N ILE A 337 48.41 130.99 -17.69
CA ILE A 337 49.58 131.45 -18.45
C ILE A 337 49.14 132.03 -19.80
N GLY A 338 48.11 131.47 -20.44
CA GLY A 338 47.50 132.01 -21.66
C GLY A 338 46.99 133.42 -21.46
N ASN A 339 46.24 133.65 -20.38
CA ASN A 339 45.77 134.98 -20.01
C ASN A 339 46.94 135.94 -19.74
N ILE A 340 48.01 135.49 -19.08
CA ILE A 340 49.22 136.30 -18.84
C ILE A 340 49.93 136.64 -20.15
N SER A 341 50.10 135.67 -21.05
CA SER A 341 50.71 135.86 -22.38
C SER A 341 49.91 136.86 -23.21
N GLU A 342 48.58 136.78 -23.21
CA GLU A 342 47.72 137.72 -23.93
C GLU A 342 47.75 139.14 -23.34
N GLN A 343 47.76 139.26 -22.01
CA GLN A 343 47.96 140.53 -21.32
C GLN A 343 49.34 141.13 -21.62
N THR A 344 50.39 140.31 -21.63
CA THR A 344 51.77 140.73 -21.93
C THR A 344 51.88 141.19 -23.38
N ASN A 345 51.24 140.49 -24.32
CA ASN A 345 51.15 140.88 -25.72
C ASN A 345 50.45 142.24 -25.89
N LEU A 346 49.35 142.48 -25.17
CA LEU A 346 48.65 143.77 -25.17
C LEU A 346 49.50 144.89 -24.56
N LEU A 347 50.20 144.63 -23.46
CA LEU A 347 51.13 145.58 -22.84
C LEU A 347 52.29 145.92 -23.78
N ALA A 348 52.86 144.91 -24.44
CA ALA A 348 53.94 145.06 -25.41
C ALA A 348 53.47 145.86 -26.63
N LEU A 349 52.27 145.59 -27.15
CA LEU A 349 51.67 146.36 -28.24
C LEU A 349 51.48 147.83 -27.85
N ASN A 350 50.93 148.10 -26.66
CA ASN A 350 50.78 149.46 -26.15
C ASN A 350 52.14 150.16 -25.99
N ALA A 351 53.17 149.44 -25.54
CA ALA A 351 54.53 149.95 -25.44
C ALA A 351 55.17 150.24 -26.82
N SER A 352 54.97 149.37 -27.82
CA SER A 352 55.43 149.61 -29.19
C SER A 352 54.75 150.84 -29.81
N ILE A 353 53.45 151.03 -29.55
CA ILE A 353 52.70 152.22 -30.00
C ILE A 353 53.25 153.50 -29.36
N GLU A 354 53.46 153.50 -28.04
CA GLU A 354 53.97 154.70 -27.34
C GLU A 354 55.44 154.98 -27.69
N ALA A 355 56.25 153.94 -27.92
CA ALA A 355 57.61 154.06 -28.41
C ALA A 355 57.67 154.64 -29.84
N ALA A 356 56.75 154.24 -30.73
CA ALA A 356 56.60 154.86 -32.05
C ALA A 356 56.16 156.33 -31.96
N ARG A 357 55.33 156.67 -30.97
CA ARG A 357 54.84 158.03 -30.70
C ARG A 357 55.94 158.96 -30.20
N ALA A 358 56.94 158.44 -29.48
CA ALA A 358 58.11 159.19 -29.00
C ALA A 358 59.18 159.46 -30.09
N GLY A 359 58.99 158.98 -31.33
CA GLY A 359 59.85 159.27 -32.48
C GLY A 359 61.28 158.72 -32.33
N GLU A 360 62.29 159.53 -32.65
CA GLU A 360 63.72 159.13 -32.60
C GLU A 360 64.16 158.67 -31.19
N TYR A 361 63.62 159.27 -30.12
CA TYR A 361 63.96 158.93 -28.74
C TYR A 361 63.35 157.59 -28.26
N GLY A 362 62.35 157.06 -28.98
CA GLY A 362 61.65 155.82 -28.64
C GLY A 362 62.17 154.56 -29.34
N LYS A 363 63.10 154.68 -30.30
CA LYS A 363 63.57 153.55 -31.13
C LYS A 363 64.09 152.36 -30.32
N GLY A 364 64.85 152.59 -29.25
CA GLY A 364 65.35 151.50 -28.39
C GLY A 364 64.24 150.78 -27.62
N PHE A 365 63.22 151.52 -27.16
CA PHE A 365 62.04 150.95 -26.50
C PHE A 365 61.13 150.20 -27.47
N ALA A 366 61.01 150.66 -28.73
CA ALA A 366 60.22 150.00 -29.76
C ALA A 366 60.78 148.59 -30.07
N VAL A 367 62.11 148.45 -30.16
CA VAL A 367 62.75 147.14 -30.38
C VAL A 367 62.48 146.17 -29.23
N VAL A 368 62.57 146.63 -27.98
CA VAL A 368 62.29 145.80 -26.80
C VAL A 368 60.80 145.42 -26.74
N ALA A 369 59.89 146.36 -27.02
CA ALA A 369 58.46 146.10 -27.03
C ALA A 369 58.06 145.09 -28.12
N ASP A 370 58.63 145.19 -29.33
CA ASP A 370 58.41 144.20 -30.39
C ASP A 370 58.98 142.81 -30.05
N GLU A 371 60.12 142.73 -29.36
CA GLU A 371 60.67 141.46 -28.89
C GLU A 371 59.80 140.83 -27.79
N ILE A 372 59.25 141.62 -26.86
CA ILE A 372 58.29 141.15 -25.85
C ILE A 372 56.98 140.68 -26.50
N ARG A 373 56.51 141.39 -27.54
CA ARG A 373 55.32 141.01 -28.33
C ARG A 373 55.55 139.64 -28.97
N LYS A 374 56.69 139.47 -29.65
CA LYS A 374 57.06 138.21 -30.29
C LYS A 374 57.21 137.07 -29.28
N LEU A 375 57.85 137.29 -28.14
CA LEU A 375 57.96 136.30 -27.07
C LEU A 375 56.60 135.90 -26.50
N SER A 376 55.66 136.85 -26.41
CA SER A 376 54.28 136.59 -25.98
C SER A 376 53.52 135.75 -27.01
N GLU A 377 53.67 136.05 -28.31
CA GLU A 377 53.10 135.25 -29.41
C GLU A 377 53.67 133.82 -29.45
N ASP A 378 54.99 133.66 -29.33
CA ASP A 378 55.66 132.36 -29.24
C ASP A 378 55.22 131.57 -28.00
N THR A 379 54.99 132.27 -26.88
CA THR A 379 54.42 131.67 -25.66
C THR A 379 53.00 131.17 -25.90
N LYS A 380 52.14 131.96 -26.56
CA LYS A 380 50.77 131.56 -26.89
C LYS A 380 50.75 130.32 -27.79
N GLN A 381 51.59 130.29 -28.83
CA GLN A 381 51.73 129.11 -29.69
C GLN A 381 52.18 127.87 -28.92
N SER A 382 53.12 128.02 -27.97
CA SER A 382 53.58 126.92 -27.12
C SER A 382 52.50 126.42 -26.16
N LEU A 383 51.68 127.33 -25.63
CA LEU A 383 50.54 127.00 -24.77
C LEU A 383 49.43 126.27 -25.54
N ASP A 384 49.15 126.67 -26.78
CA ASP A 384 48.18 125.96 -27.64
C ASP A 384 48.62 124.52 -27.90
N GLN A 385 49.91 124.30 -28.15
CA GLN A 385 50.49 122.96 -28.27
C GLN A 385 50.38 122.16 -26.97
N ALA A 386 50.69 122.77 -25.82
CA ALA A 386 50.57 122.12 -24.52
C ALA A 386 49.11 121.76 -24.19
N SER A 387 48.15 122.64 -24.50
CA SER A 387 46.71 122.40 -24.31
C SER A 387 46.20 121.26 -25.19
N ALA A 388 46.69 121.16 -26.43
CA ALA A 388 46.39 120.03 -27.31
C ALA A 388 46.88 118.70 -26.71
N ILE A 389 48.10 118.66 -26.16
CA ILE A 389 48.66 117.47 -25.49
C ILE A 389 47.84 117.11 -24.24
N VAL A 390 47.47 118.08 -23.41
CA VAL A 390 46.63 117.85 -22.22
C VAL A 390 45.25 117.33 -22.60
N THR A 391 44.68 117.81 -23.70
CA THR A 391 43.41 117.32 -24.23
C THR A 391 43.52 115.88 -24.73
N GLU A 392 44.60 115.53 -25.45
CA GLU A 392 44.88 114.15 -25.84
C GLU A 392 45.05 113.24 -24.61
N LEU A 393 45.75 113.72 -23.58
CA LEU A 393 45.95 113.00 -22.32
C LEU A 393 44.61 112.72 -21.62
N LYS A 394 43.74 113.73 -21.47
CA LYS A 394 42.38 113.58 -20.91
C LYS A 394 41.57 112.54 -21.69
N ASN A 395 41.63 112.57 -23.02
CA ASN A 395 40.94 111.58 -23.86
C ASN A 395 41.48 110.16 -23.65
N LYS A 396 42.81 109.98 -23.56
CA LYS A 396 43.42 108.68 -23.27
C LYS A 396 43.04 108.16 -21.89
N ILE A 397 42.98 109.02 -20.87
CA ILE A 397 42.52 108.66 -19.52
C ILE A 397 41.09 108.12 -19.56
N ASN A 398 40.19 108.80 -20.25
CA ASN A 398 38.79 108.37 -20.39
C ASN A 398 38.68 107.00 -21.11
N ILE A 399 39.48 106.78 -22.17
CA ILE A 399 39.56 105.47 -22.84
C ILE A 399 39.99 104.38 -21.86
N VAL A 400 41.03 104.61 -21.05
CA VAL A 400 41.50 103.63 -20.06
C VAL A 400 40.44 103.38 -18.99
N GLN A 401 39.76 104.41 -18.47
CA GLN A 401 38.67 104.25 -17.51
C GLN A 401 37.52 103.39 -18.05
N ASN A 402 37.11 103.62 -19.31
CA ASN A 402 36.07 102.81 -19.97
C ASN A 402 36.52 101.35 -20.14
N GLN A 403 37.78 101.12 -20.52
CA GLN A 403 38.36 99.78 -20.60
C GLN A 403 38.40 99.08 -19.23
N MET A 404 38.77 99.80 -18.16
CA MET A 404 38.78 99.26 -16.80
C MET A 404 37.37 98.91 -16.29
N SER A 405 36.37 99.74 -16.59
CA SER A 405 34.96 99.44 -16.29
C SER A 405 34.49 98.16 -17.00
N SER A 406 34.82 98.02 -18.29
CA SER A 406 34.54 96.80 -19.05
C SER A 406 35.25 95.57 -18.47
N ASN A 407 36.53 95.70 -18.12
CA ASN A 407 37.31 94.62 -17.51
C ASN A 407 36.75 94.21 -16.13
N ASN A 408 36.30 95.16 -15.31
CA ASN A 408 35.66 94.87 -14.03
C ASN A 408 34.38 94.04 -14.24
N LYS A 409 33.54 94.41 -15.22
CA LYS A 409 32.33 93.63 -15.55
C LYS A 409 32.67 92.20 -15.96
N LYS A 410 33.66 92.02 -16.85
CA LYS A 410 34.14 90.69 -17.28
C LYS A 410 34.71 89.87 -16.13
N SER A 411 35.42 90.51 -15.20
CA SER A 411 35.98 89.87 -14.01
C SER A 411 34.88 89.35 -13.07
N LEU A 412 33.81 90.13 -12.88
CA LEU A 412 32.65 89.72 -12.07
C LEU A 412 31.90 88.55 -12.72
N GLU A 413 31.72 88.59 -14.03
CA GLU A 413 31.12 87.50 -14.81
C GLU A 413 31.97 86.22 -14.70
N GLY A 414 33.29 86.32 -14.88
CA GLY A 414 34.22 85.20 -14.70
C GLY A 414 34.16 84.60 -13.30
N ASN A 415 34.10 85.43 -12.26
CA ASN A 415 33.93 84.96 -10.87
C ASN A 415 32.62 84.17 -10.70
N SER A 416 31.50 84.65 -11.27
CA SER A 416 30.22 83.94 -11.21
C SER A 416 30.30 82.55 -11.86
N ILE A 417 30.91 82.46 -13.06
CA ILE A 417 31.05 81.20 -13.81
C ILE A 417 31.92 80.20 -13.04
N ILE A 418 33.02 80.65 -12.44
CA ILE A 418 33.89 79.77 -11.64
C ILE A 418 33.16 79.24 -10.41
N ASN A 419 32.46 80.10 -9.66
CA ASN A 419 31.70 79.65 -8.48
C ASN A 419 30.62 78.61 -8.85
N GLU A 420 29.92 78.81 -9.97
CA GLU A 420 28.97 77.82 -10.46
C GLU A 420 29.67 76.50 -10.81
N THR A 421 30.83 76.57 -11.47
CA THR A 421 31.64 75.39 -11.83
C THR A 421 32.11 74.64 -10.58
N VAL A 422 32.57 75.35 -9.54
CA VAL A 422 32.94 74.76 -8.25
C VAL A 422 31.76 74.05 -7.60
N SER A 423 30.56 74.65 -7.63
CA SER A 423 29.34 74.00 -7.13
C SER A 423 29.05 72.69 -7.88
N ARG A 424 29.14 72.70 -9.21
CA ARG A 424 28.94 71.50 -10.05
C ARG A 424 29.98 70.40 -9.77
N ILE A 425 31.24 70.78 -9.52
CA ILE A 425 32.28 69.83 -9.11
C ILE A 425 31.98 69.21 -7.74
N ASN A 426 31.49 69.99 -6.78
CA ASN A 426 31.08 69.44 -5.48
C ASN A 426 29.93 68.44 -5.61
N ASP A 427 28.97 68.70 -6.50
CA ASP A 427 27.89 67.75 -6.77
C ASP A 427 28.40 66.50 -7.49
N MET A 428 29.34 66.64 -8.43
CA MET A 428 30.04 65.51 -9.06
C MET A 428 30.73 64.62 -8.01
N ASN A 429 31.41 65.22 -7.03
CA ASN A 429 32.03 64.49 -5.91
C ASN A 429 31.01 63.71 -5.07
N LYS A 430 29.82 64.28 -4.80
CA LYS A 430 28.74 63.55 -4.12
C LYS A 430 28.25 62.36 -4.95
N HIS A 431 28.07 62.55 -6.25
CA HIS A 431 27.66 61.48 -7.17
C HIS A 431 28.71 60.36 -7.25
N LEU A 432 30.00 60.70 -7.32
CA LEU A 432 31.08 59.71 -7.31
C LEU A 432 31.12 58.91 -6.01
N LYS A 433 30.91 59.55 -4.85
CA LYS A 433 30.80 58.84 -3.55
C LYS A 433 29.63 57.87 -3.51
N SER A 434 28.45 58.30 -3.98
CA SER A 434 27.29 57.42 -4.08
C SER A 434 27.54 56.26 -5.05
N PHE A 435 28.16 56.53 -6.19
CA PHE A 435 28.49 55.51 -7.17
C PHE A 435 29.51 54.49 -6.61
N ASN A 436 30.48 54.94 -5.82
CA ASN A 436 31.39 54.04 -5.11
C ASN A 436 30.64 53.13 -4.11
N SER A 437 29.68 53.67 -3.36
CA SER A 437 28.82 52.87 -2.47
C SER A 437 28.07 51.79 -3.24
N ASN A 438 27.44 52.15 -4.37
CA ASN A 438 26.71 51.19 -5.20
C ASN A 438 27.63 50.07 -5.73
N VAL A 439 28.88 50.39 -6.08
CA VAL A 439 29.86 49.37 -6.51
C VAL A 439 30.22 48.41 -5.37
N VAL A 440 30.28 48.89 -4.13
CA VAL A 440 30.48 48.03 -2.95
C VAL A 440 29.27 47.11 -2.75
N ASP A 441 28.05 47.64 -2.82
CA ASP A 441 26.82 46.85 -2.67
C ASP A 441 26.70 45.76 -3.75
N ILE A 442 27.03 46.10 -5.01
CA ILE A 442 27.05 45.14 -6.12
C ILE A 442 28.12 44.06 -5.87
N SER A 443 29.26 44.40 -5.26
CA SER A 443 30.29 43.43 -4.89
C SER A 443 29.80 42.43 -3.85
N GLU A 444 29.08 42.88 -2.84
CA GLU A 444 28.50 42.01 -1.82
C GLU A 444 27.41 41.10 -2.41
N ALA A 445 26.54 41.65 -3.27
CA ALA A 445 25.53 40.88 -3.97
C ALA A 445 26.15 39.81 -4.89
N SER A 446 27.21 40.13 -5.61
CA SER A 446 27.93 39.19 -6.47
C SER A 446 28.61 38.05 -5.68
N ASN A 447 29.19 38.36 -4.51
CA ASN A 447 29.74 37.32 -3.62
C ASN A 447 28.64 36.39 -3.07
N THR A 448 27.48 36.94 -2.73
CA THR A 448 26.33 36.14 -2.28
C THR A 448 25.82 35.24 -3.41
N LEU A 449 25.70 35.79 -4.62
CA LEU A 449 25.28 35.06 -5.80
C LEU A 449 26.24 33.91 -6.15
N PHE A 450 27.55 34.11 -5.99
CA PHE A 450 28.55 33.05 -6.12
C PHE A 450 28.28 31.88 -5.19
N SER A 451 28.17 32.17 -3.88
CA SER A 451 27.93 31.15 -2.85
C SER A 451 26.61 30.38 -3.07
N GLN A 452 25.54 31.10 -3.43
CA GLN A 452 24.26 30.47 -3.75
C GLN A 452 24.34 29.58 -4.99
N THR A 453 25.06 30.01 -6.02
CA THR A 453 25.26 29.22 -7.25
C THR A 453 26.08 27.96 -6.96
N GLU A 454 27.14 28.06 -6.14
CA GLU A 454 27.94 26.90 -5.72
C GLU A 454 27.09 25.87 -4.94
N ASN A 455 26.21 26.35 -4.05
CA ASN A 455 25.27 25.48 -3.34
C ASN A 455 24.25 24.84 -4.29
N ALA A 456 23.76 25.57 -5.29
CA ALA A 456 22.88 25.03 -6.31
C ALA A 456 23.57 23.95 -7.15
N VAL A 457 24.86 24.09 -7.48
CA VAL A 457 25.65 23.03 -8.13
C VAL A 457 25.68 21.76 -7.27
N LYS A 458 26.02 21.89 -5.99
CA LYS A 458 26.04 20.75 -5.05
C LYS A 458 24.68 20.07 -4.91
N PHE A 459 23.61 20.87 -4.86
CA PHE A 459 22.25 20.35 -4.77
C PHE A 459 21.81 19.63 -6.05
N ASN A 460 22.09 20.22 -7.22
CA ASN A 460 21.80 19.59 -8.50
C ASN A 460 22.57 18.27 -8.68
N LYS A 461 23.83 18.21 -8.19
CA LYS A 461 24.59 16.97 -8.19
C LYS A 461 23.91 15.86 -7.37
N LYS A 462 23.40 16.20 -6.17
CA LYS A 462 22.63 15.26 -5.35
C LYS A 462 21.35 14.79 -6.05
N ILE A 463 20.65 15.67 -6.78
CA ILE A 463 19.49 15.28 -7.59
C ILE A 463 19.92 14.24 -8.64
N SER A 464 20.96 14.54 -9.43
CA SER A 464 21.49 13.61 -10.44
C SER A 464 21.81 12.23 -9.84
N ASP A 465 22.48 12.19 -8.70
CA ASP A 465 22.87 10.94 -8.03
C ASP A 465 21.65 10.17 -7.48
N ILE A 466 20.67 10.87 -6.88
CA ILE A 466 19.41 10.25 -6.43
C ILE A 466 18.64 9.68 -7.61
N THR A 467 18.48 10.45 -8.68
CA THR A 467 17.76 10.02 -9.88
C THR A 467 18.40 8.79 -10.52
N LYS A 468 19.74 8.70 -10.58
CA LYS A 468 20.44 7.48 -11.03
C LYS A 468 20.13 6.27 -10.17
N ASN A 469 20.11 6.43 -8.84
CA ASN A 469 19.75 5.34 -7.94
C ASN A 469 18.29 4.91 -8.14
N THR A 470 17.37 5.87 -8.30
CA THR A 470 15.95 5.58 -8.57
C THR A 470 15.74 4.82 -9.88
N ILE A 471 16.47 5.16 -10.95
CA ILE A 471 16.46 4.39 -12.21
C ILE A 471 16.91 2.94 -11.96
N SER A 472 17.97 2.74 -11.17
CA SER A 472 18.42 1.39 -10.80
C SER A 472 17.38 0.63 -9.99
N GLU A 473 16.66 1.29 -9.08
CA GLU A 473 15.58 0.69 -8.31
C GLU A 473 14.41 0.25 -9.20
N TYR A 474 14.05 1.04 -10.22
CA TYR A 474 13.02 0.63 -11.19
C TYR A 474 13.41 -0.61 -11.98
N SER A 475 14.68 -0.80 -12.30
CA SER A 475 15.16 -2.06 -12.91
C SER A 475 14.90 -3.26 -12.01
N THR A 476 15.15 -3.14 -10.70
CA THR A 476 14.88 -4.20 -9.71
C THR A 476 13.38 -4.46 -9.56
N VAL A 477 12.55 -3.41 -9.59
CA VAL A 477 11.09 -3.55 -9.55
C VAL A 477 10.59 -4.27 -10.80
N ALA A 478 11.11 -3.94 -11.98
CA ALA A 478 10.76 -4.63 -13.23
C ALA A 478 11.10 -6.14 -13.18
N GLU A 479 12.26 -6.49 -12.61
CA GLU A 479 12.63 -7.90 -12.39
C GLU A 479 11.65 -8.60 -11.44
N THR A 480 11.27 -7.94 -10.34
CA THR A 480 10.30 -8.48 -9.37
C THR A 480 8.92 -8.70 -9.99
N ILE A 481 8.47 -7.80 -10.87
CA ILE A 481 7.23 -7.96 -11.63
C ILE A 481 7.31 -9.19 -12.52
N SER A 482 8.43 -9.39 -13.23
CA SER A 482 8.63 -10.57 -14.08
C SER A 482 8.62 -11.87 -13.27
N GLN A 483 9.24 -11.89 -12.09
CA GLN A 483 9.23 -13.06 -11.21
C GLN A 483 7.82 -13.35 -10.67
N ASN A 484 7.08 -12.32 -10.26
CA ASN A 484 5.70 -12.48 -9.78
C ASN A 484 4.74 -12.95 -10.87
N ALA A 485 4.94 -12.50 -12.11
CA ALA A 485 4.16 -12.97 -13.26
C ALA A 485 4.38 -14.49 -13.48
N ALA A 486 5.64 -14.94 -13.46
CA ALA A 486 5.97 -16.37 -13.58
C ALA A 486 5.39 -17.20 -12.43
N ALA A 487 5.47 -16.72 -11.18
CA ALA A 487 4.87 -17.39 -10.03
C ALA A 487 3.33 -17.46 -10.15
N GLY A 488 2.70 -16.41 -10.71
CA GLY A 488 1.26 -16.41 -10.99
C GLY A 488 0.85 -17.48 -11.99
N GLU A 489 1.62 -17.66 -13.07
CA GLU A 489 1.40 -18.73 -14.06
C GLU A 489 1.52 -20.13 -13.43
N GLU A 490 2.52 -20.34 -12.56
CA GLU A 490 2.71 -21.62 -11.86
C GLU A 490 1.55 -21.93 -10.91
N ILE A 491 1.07 -20.93 -10.16
CA ILE A 491 -0.09 -21.10 -9.27
C ILE A 491 -1.35 -21.44 -10.09
N GLU A 492 -1.57 -20.77 -11.23
CA GLU A 492 -2.72 -21.08 -12.10
C GLU A 492 -2.66 -22.51 -12.64
N ALA A 493 -1.47 -23.03 -12.98
CA ALA A 493 -1.30 -24.43 -13.33
C ALA A 493 -1.69 -25.39 -12.18
N ASN A 494 -1.22 -25.11 -10.96
CA ASN A 494 -1.54 -25.89 -9.76
C ASN A 494 -3.03 -25.85 -9.41
N ILE A 495 -3.70 -24.71 -9.58
CA ILE A 495 -5.15 -24.57 -9.41
C ILE A 495 -5.91 -25.50 -10.35
N ASN A 496 -5.49 -25.57 -11.62
CA ASN A 496 -6.12 -26.44 -12.60
C ASN A 496 -5.93 -27.92 -12.27
N GLU A 497 -4.77 -28.30 -11.72
CA GLU A 497 -4.53 -29.65 -11.20
C GLU A 497 -5.44 -29.98 -10.01
N LEU A 498 -5.55 -29.08 -9.02
CA LEU A 498 -6.45 -29.25 -7.86
C LEU A 498 -7.92 -29.37 -8.29
N LYS A 499 -8.37 -28.56 -9.25
CA LYS A 499 -9.72 -28.68 -9.83
C LYS A 499 -9.94 -30.06 -10.45
N ASN A 500 -8.95 -30.61 -11.15
CA ASN A 500 -9.04 -31.94 -11.74
C ASN A 500 -9.06 -33.05 -10.69
N ILE A 501 -8.22 -32.96 -9.65
CA ILE A 501 -8.20 -33.91 -8.53
C ILE A 501 -9.56 -33.93 -7.84
N ALA A 502 -10.11 -32.78 -7.49
CA ALA A 502 -11.41 -32.70 -6.85
C ALA A 502 -12.54 -33.24 -7.74
N LYS A 503 -12.57 -32.89 -9.03
CA LYS A 503 -13.53 -33.49 -9.98
C LYS A 503 -13.45 -35.02 -10.03
N ASN A 504 -12.23 -35.57 -9.98
CA ASN A 504 -12.02 -37.02 -9.95
C ASN A 504 -12.50 -37.64 -8.63
N MET A 505 -12.22 -37.02 -7.48
CA MET A 505 -12.72 -37.45 -6.17
C MET A 505 -14.25 -37.50 -6.15
N ASN A 506 -14.92 -36.43 -6.60
CA ASN A 506 -16.38 -36.40 -6.71
C ASN A 506 -16.95 -37.45 -7.67
N LYS A 507 -16.20 -37.87 -8.70
CA LYS A 507 -16.62 -38.93 -9.61
C LYS A 507 -16.50 -40.32 -8.98
N LEU A 508 -15.53 -40.54 -8.08
CA LEU A 508 -15.33 -41.81 -7.37
C LEU A 508 -16.33 -42.02 -6.23
N VAL A 509 -16.92 -40.94 -5.71
CA VAL A 509 -17.92 -40.95 -4.64
C VAL A 509 -19.35 -41.20 -5.17
N LYS A 510 -19.59 -40.96 -6.46
CA LYS A 510 -20.86 -41.28 -7.14
C LYS A 510 -20.86 -42.71 -7.64
#